data_AF-A0A3Q2X2Z1-F1
#
_entry.id   AF-A0A3Q2X2Z1-F1
#
_cell.length_a   1.000
_cell.length_b   1.000
_cell.length_c   1.000
_cell.angle_alpha   90.00
_cell.angle_beta   90.00
_cell.angle_gamma   90.00
#
_symmetry.space_group_name_H-M   'P 1'
#
loop_
_entity.id
_entity.type
_entity.pdbx_description
1 polymer ?
#
loop_
_entity_poly.entity_id
_entity_poly.type
_entity_poly.pdbx_seq_one_letter_code
_entity_poly.pdbx_strand_id
1 'polypeptide(L)'
;CKGEDKVIQEQGDVIAAEGDTVTLRCRFETSDASPTLFWYKQEVDSYPKYMLKCFSETTDKAEEFNNDRFDAKINKAEKSVPLKIQKLQLSDSAVYYCAVRP
;
A
#
# COMPACT_ATOMS: atom_id res chain seq x y z
N CYS A 1 28.25 -4.77 -1.36
CA CYS A 1 27.22 -4.06 -2.15
C CYS A 1 25.92 -4.14 -1.36
N LYS A 2 25.32 -3.00 -0.97
CA LYS A 2 23.94 -3.01 -0.43
C LYS A 2 23.04 -3.62 -1.52
N GLY A 3 22.18 -4.55 -1.17
CA GLY A 3 21.15 -5.01 -2.10
C GLY A 3 20.26 -3.83 -2.49
N GLU A 4 19.84 -3.76 -3.75
CA GLU A 4 18.93 -2.71 -4.21
C GLU A 4 17.58 -2.87 -3.52
N ASP A 5 17.10 -1.79 -2.91
CA ASP A 5 15.75 -1.77 -2.34
C ASP A 5 14.72 -1.70 -3.47
N LYS A 6 13.81 -2.67 -3.52
CA LYS A 6 12.77 -2.73 -4.56
C LYS A 6 11.44 -3.21 -4.01
N VAL A 7 10.38 -2.87 -4.72
CA VAL A 7 9.01 -3.33 -4.46
C VAL A 7 8.48 -4.11 -5.66
N ILE A 8 7.64 -5.10 -5.39
CA ILE A 8 7.01 -5.98 -6.38
C ILE A 8 5.51 -5.97 -6.10
N GLN A 9 4.76 -5.32 -6.98
CA GLN A 9 3.30 -5.34 -6.97
C GLN A 9 2.83 -6.52 -7.83
N GLU A 10 2.33 -7.57 -7.18
CA GLU A 10 2.04 -8.85 -7.85
C GLU A 10 0.75 -8.81 -8.66
N GLN A 11 -0.14 -7.90 -8.32
CA GLN A 11 -1.46 -7.79 -8.92
C GLN A 11 -1.41 -6.70 -9.99
N GLY A 12 -1.92 -7.03 -11.17
CA GLY A 12 -2.29 -6.05 -12.18
C GLY A 12 -3.66 -5.46 -11.86
N ASP A 13 -4.55 -5.44 -12.84
CA ASP A 13 -5.89 -4.89 -12.65
C ASP A 13 -6.72 -5.78 -11.71
N VAL A 14 -7.26 -5.17 -10.67
CA VAL A 14 -8.18 -5.81 -9.72
C VAL A 14 -9.56 -5.19 -9.89
N ILE A 15 -10.53 -6.00 -10.31
CA ILE A 15 -11.93 -5.59 -10.48
C ILE A 15 -12.75 -6.16 -9.32
N ALA A 16 -13.47 -5.31 -8.61
CA ALA A 16 -14.32 -5.68 -7.48
C ALA A 16 -15.57 -4.79 -7.47
N ALA A 17 -16.66 -5.27 -6.85
CA ALA A 17 -17.91 -4.52 -6.78
C ALA A 17 -17.93 -3.54 -5.61
N GLU A 18 -18.85 -2.58 -5.65
CA GLU A 18 -19.09 -1.67 -4.52
C GLU A 18 -19.48 -2.47 -3.27
N GLY A 19 -18.94 -2.10 -2.12
CA GLY A 19 -19.14 -2.80 -0.85
C GLY A 19 -18.19 -3.97 -0.60
N ASP A 20 -17.48 -4.46 -1.62
CA ASP A 20 -16.52 -5.55 -1.46
C ASP A 20 -15.29 -5.14 -0.62
N THR A 21 -14.49 -6.13 -0.27
CA THR A 21 -13.18 -5.95 0.36
C THR A 21 -12.10 -6.48 -0.56
N VAL A 22 -11.13 -5.64 -0.87
CA VAL A 22 -9.96 -5.97 -1.69
C VAL A 22 -8.69 -5.92 -0.84
N THR A 23 -7.70 -6.72 -1.21
CA THR A 23 -6.37 -6.68 -0.60
C THR A 23 -5.31 -6.58 -1.69
N LEU A 24 -4.67 -5.42 -1.78
CA LEU A 24 -3.58 -5.16 -2.69
C LEU A 24 -2.27 -5.62 -2.07
N ARG A 25 -1.54 -6.52 -2.72
CA ARG A 25 -0.30 -7.12 -2.23
C ARG A 25 0.90 -6.41 -2.84
N CYS A 26 1.77 -5.95 -1.97
CA CYS A 26 3.09 -5.44 -2.31
C CYS A 26 4.14 -6.25 -1.56
N ARG A 27 5.06 -6.89 -2.28
CA ARG A 27 6.28 -7.46 -1.71
C ARG A 27 7.41 -6.45 -1.78
N PHE A 28 8.36 -6.53 -0.87
CA PHE A 28 9.55 -5.69 -0.89
C PHE A 28 10.80 -6.52 -0.65
N GLU A 29 11.90 -6.10 -1.26
CA GLU A 29 13.24 -6.62 -0.98
C GLU A 29 14.07 -5.44 -0.50
N THR A 30 14.56 -5.53 0.73
CA THR A 30 15.40 -4.50 1.34
C THR A 30 16.42 -5.15 2.27
N SER A 31 17.55 -4.47 2.45
CA SER A 31 18.57 -4.81 3.44
C SER A 31 18.33 -4.13 4.81
N ASP A 32 17.38 -3.19 4.89
CA ASP A 32 16.98 -2.54 6.15
C ASP A 32 16.25 -3.53 7.05
N ALA A 33 16.66 -3.60 8.33
CA ALA A 33 16.01 -4.41 9.35
C ALA A 33 14.66 -3.82 9.81
N SER A 34 14.44 -2.53 9.54
CA SER A 34 13.28 -1.73 9.93
C SER A 34 12.77 -0.88 8.76
N PRO A 35 12.36 -1.51 7.65
CA PRO A 35 11.99 -0.76 6.45
C PRO A 35 10.73 0.06 6.69
N THR A 36 10.69 1.23 6.07
CA THR A 36 9.50 2.08 6.01
C THR A 36 8.87 1.92 4.64
N LEU A 37 7.60 1.51 4.62
CA LEU A 37 6.85 1.24 3.40
C LEU A 37 5.75 2.29 3.25
N PHE A 38 5.43 2.64 2.02
CA PHE A 38 4.46 3.67 1.68
C PHE A 38 3.41 3.13 0.73
N TRP A 39 2.20 3.64 0.86
CA TRP A 39 1.13 3.49 -0.11
C TRP A 39 0.69 4.85 -0.63
N TYR A 40 0.49 4.92 -1.94
CA TYR A 40 -0.01 6.09 -2.66
C TYR A 40 -1.23 5.70 -3.48
N LYS A 41 -2.16 6.64 -3.63
CA LYS A 41 -3.32 6.53 -4.54
C LYS A 41 -3.17 7.56 -5.65
N GLN A 42 -3.27 7.13 -6.89
CA GLN A 42 -3.29 7.99 -8.07
C GLN A 42 -4.62 7.84 -8.79
N GLU A 43 -5.41 8.90 -8.75
CA GLU A 43 -6.64 9.02 -9.55
C GLU A 43 -6.30 9.25 -11.03
N VAL A 44 -7.26 8.99 -11.92
CA VAL A 44 -7.10 9.20 -13.37
C VAL A 44 -6.68 10.64 -13.63
N ASP A 45 -5.66 10.83 -14.47
CA ASP A 45 -5.06 12.12 -14.83
C ASP A 45 -4.55 12.96 -13.64
N SER A 46 -4.28 12.32 -12.50
CA SER A 46 -3.75 12.96 -11.30
C SER A 46 -2.34 12.46 -10.96
N TYR A 47 -1.73 13.04 -9.93
CA TYR A 47 -0.44 12.60 -9.38
C TYR A 47 -0.65 11.64 -8.19
N PRO A 48 0.33 10.77 -7.86
CA PRO A 48 0.26 9.93 -6.67
C PRO A 48 0.11 10.76 -5.38
N LYS A 49 -1.01 10.59 -4.67
CA LYS A 49 -1.27 11.21 -3.36
C LYS A 49 -0.85 10.25 -2.26
N TYR A 50 -0.18 10.78 -1.24
CA TYR A 50 0.24 10.00 -0.08
C TYR A 50 -0.98 9.51 0.71
N MET A 51 -1.07 8.20 0.95
CA MET A 51 -2.15 7.62 1.75
C MET A 51 -1.70 7.30 3.16
N LEU A 52 -0.64 6.50 3.28
CA LEU A 52 -0.16 5.99 4.55
C LEU A 52 1.28 5.51 4.43
N LYS A 53 1.94 5.40 5.58
CA LYS A 53 3.20 4.71 5.74
C LYS A 53 3.11 3.68 6.85
N CYS A 54 3.78 2.56 6.66
CA CYS A 54 3.96 1.53 7.67
C CYS A 54 5.42 1.48 8.07
N PHE A 55 5.68 1.42 9.37
CA PHE A 55 7.00 1.27 9.93
C PHE A 55 6.88 0.39 11.18
N SER A 56 7.71 -0.65 11.27
CA SER A 56 7.65 -1.62 12.37
C SER A 56 6.23 -2.18 12.58
N GLU A 57 5.55 -1.82 13.67
CA GLU A 57 4.18 -2.22 14.00
C GLU A 57 3.19 -1.05 13.94
N THR A 58 3.65 0.10 13.47
CA THR A 58 2.88 1.35 13.41
C THR A 58 2.50 1.68 11.97
N THR A 59 1.29 2.22 11.80
CA THR A 59 0.78 2.72 10.52
C THR A 59 0.30 4.15 10.72
N ASP A 60 0.91 5.10 10.02
CA ASP A 60 0.52 6.50 10.03
C ASP A 60 -0.24 6.79 8.74
N LYS A 61 -1.51 7.20 8.86
CA LYS A 61 -2.38 7.53 7.72
C LYS A 61 -2.43 9.04 7.53
N ALA A 62 -2.54 9.49 6.27
CA ALA A 62 -2.89 10.86 5.96
C ALA A 62 -4.34 11.14 6.37
N GLU A 63 -4.66 12.40 6.66
CA GLU A 63 -5.98 12.82 7.17
C GLU A 63 -7.14 12.35 6.28
N GLU A 64 -7.00 12.47 4.96
CA GLU A 64 -7.98 12.03 3.96
C GLU A 64 -8.27 10.52 3.99
N PHE A 65 -7.30 9.72 4.44
CA PHE A 65 -7.37 8.26 4.50
C PHE A 65 -7.47 7.74 5.94
N ASN A 66 -7.66 8.63 6.93
CA ASN A 66 -7.75 8.29 8.34
C ASN A 66 -9.15 7.75 8.69
N ASN A 67 -9.48 6.59 8.12
CA ASN A 67 -10.72 5.86 8.38
C ASN A 67 -10.42 4.35 8.44
N ASP A 68 -11.41 3.57 8.87
CA ASP A 68 -11.30 2.11 9.02
C ASP A 68 -11.38 1.35 7.69
N ARG A 69 -11.61 2.04 6.56
CA ARG A 69 -11.71 1.39 5.25
C ARG A 69 -10.34 1.02 4.69
N PHE A 70 -9.32 1.83 4.97
CA PHE A 70 -7.95 1.60 4.49
C PHE A 70 -7.08 1.11 5.63
N ASP A 71 -6.50 -0.07 5.49
CA ASP A 71 -5.58 -0.62 6.48
C ASP A 71 -4.37 -1.27 5.81
N ALA A 72 -3.20 -1.11 6.41
CA ALA A 72 -1.98 -1.72 5.90
C ALA A 72 -1.05 -2.05 7.06
N LYS A 73 -0.37 -3.20 6.96
CA LYS A 73 0.58 -3.67 7.96
C LYS A 73 1.73 -4.41 7.29
N ILE A 74 2.94 -4.20 7.78
CA ILE A 74 4.11 -4.95 7.33
C ILE A 74 4.02 -6.38 7.85
N ASN A 75 4.04 -7.35 6.94
CA ASN A 75 4.29 -8.74 7.22
C ASN A 75 5.78 -9.03 7.01
N LYS A 76 6.54 -9.10 8.11
CA LYS A 76 7.98 -9.37 8.08
C LYS A 76 8.32 -10.78 7.59
N ALA A 77 7.45 -11.76 7.82
CA ALA A 77 7.69 -13.14 7.42
C ALA A 77 7.62 -13.30 5.89
N GLU A 78 6.66 -12.63 5.25
CA GLU A 78 6.46 -12.67 3.80
C GLU A 78 7.18 -11.54 3.05
N LYS A 79 7.85 -10.63 3.78
CA LYS A 79 8.39 -9.37 3.25
C LYS A 79 7.36 -8.64 2.38
N SER A 80 6.16 -8.44 2.95
CA SER A 80 5.03 -7.84 2.24
C SER A 80 4.35 -6.76 3.07
N VAL A 81 3.64 -5.85 2.40
CA VAL A 81 2.84 -4.78 3.01
C VAL A 81 1.48 -4.73 2.32
N PRO A 82 0.58 -5.68 2.60
CA PRO A 82 -0.75 -5.69 1.99
C PRO A 82 -1.55 -4.45 2.41
N LEU A 83 -2.19 -3.80 1.45
CA LEU A 83 -3.19 -2.75 1.64
C LEU A 83 -4.59 -3.35 1.52
N LYS A 84 -5.32 -3.38 2.61
CA LYS A 84 -6.71 -3.79 2.68
C LYS A 84 -7.61 -2.57 2.49
N ILE A 85 -8.55 -2.68 1.55
CA ILE A 85 -9.57 -1.68 1.26
C ILE A 85 -10.93 -2.32 1.48
N GLN A 86 -11.69 -1.82 2.45
CA GLN A 86 -13.00 -2.35 2.84
C GLN A 86 -14.11 -1.40 2.43
N LYS A 87 -15.31 -1.93 2.16
CA LYS A 87 -16.47 -1.13 1.75
C LYS A 87 -16.10 -0.25 0.57
N LEU A 88 -15.64 -0.90 -0.50
CA LEU A 88 -15.22 -0.23 -1.73
C LEU A 88 -16.31 0.73 -2.23
N GLN A 89 -15.88 1.90 -2.67
CA GLN A 89 -16.71 2.93 -3.29
C GLN A 89 -16.20 3.18 -4.71
N LEU A 90 -17.06 3.73 -5.59
CA LEU A 90 -16.65 4.05 -6.97
C LEU A 90 -15.43 5.00 -7.01
N SER A 91 -15.34 5.91 -6.04
CA SER A 91 -14.21 6.85 -5.87
C SER A 91 -12.89 6.17 -5.49
N ASP A 92 -12.91 4.90 -5.07
CA ASP A 92 -11.70 4.12 -4.78
C ASP A 92 -11.09 3.51 -6.06
N SER A 93 -11.75 3.65 -7.22
CA SER A 93 -11.21 3.22 -8.51
C SER A 93 -10.03 4.11 -8.92
N ALA A 94 -8.81 3.61 -8.69
CA ALA A 94 -7.56 4.35 -8.87
C ALA A 94 -6.39 3.38 -9.03
N VAL A 95 -5.23 3.90 -9.42
CA VAL A 95 -3.98 3.16 -9.38
C VAL A 95 -3.35 3.32 -8.00
N TYR A 96 -2.95 2.22 -7.38
CA TYR A 96 -2.31 2.21 -6.07
C TYR A 96 -0.83 1.83 -6.21
N TYR A 97 0.06 2.67 -5.69
CA TYR A 97 1.49 2.45 -5.73
C TYR A 97 2.05 2.14 -4.36
N CYS A 98 2.91 1.14 -4.31
CA CYS A 98 3.70 0.82 -3.14
C CYS A 98 5.12 1.34 -3.32
N ALA A 99 5.77 1.79 -2.25
CA ALA A 99 7.18 2.18 -2.26
C ALA A 99 7.88 1.79 -0.96
N VAL A 100 9.20 1.64 -1.02
CA VAL A 100 10.07 1.43 0.15
C VAL A 100 11.00 2.63 0.29
N ARG A 101 11.27 3.05 1.53
CA ARG A 101 12.28 4.08 1.79
C ARG A 101 13.67 3.51 1.43
N PRO A 102 14.49 4.23 0.65
CA PRO A 102 15.90 3.89 0.41
C PRO A 102 16.77 3.94 1.67
#